data_AF-A0A430R641-F1
#
_entry.id   AF-A0A430R641-F1
#
_cell.length_a   1.000
_cell.length_b   1.000
_cell.length_c   1.000
_cell.angle_alpha   90.00
_cell.angle_beta   90.00
_cell.angle_gamma   90.00
#
_symmetry.space_group_name_H-M   'P 1'
#
loop_
_entity.id
_entity.type
_entity.pdbx_description
1 polymer ?
#
loop_
_entity_poly.entity_id
_entity_poly.type
_entity_poly.pdbx_seq_one_letter_code
_entity_poly.pdbx_strand_id
1 'polypeptide(L)' 'MLSRIIAAFCIIDDALQALGYKDDPQAKTPASAILTLAILAAMELGGKHNKALVLAKDLRLFTY' A
#
# COMPACT_ATOMS: atom_id res chain seq x y z
N MET A 1 3.03 -14.59 1.46
CA MET A 1 3.23 -13.28 0.79
C MET A 1 2.07 -12.34 1.10
N LEU A 2 0.82 -12.69 0.77
CA LEU A 2 -0.38 -11.88 1.06
C LEU A 2 -0.49 -11.40 2.51
N SER A 3 -0.33 -12.29 3.51
CA SER A 3 -0.39 -11.91 4.93
C SER A 3 0.67 -10.88 5.33
N ARG A 4 1.84 -10.87 4.67
CA ARG A 4 2.89 -9.87 4.92
C ARG A 4 2.51 -8.51 4.33
N ILE A 5 1.85 -8.49 3.17
CA ILE A 5 1.37 -7.26 2.54
C ILE A 5 0.27 -6.63 3.41
N ILE A 6 -0.65 -7.44 3.93
CA ILE A 6 -1.69 -6.99 4.85
C ILE A 6 -1.07 -6.44 6.14
N ALA A 7 -0.11 -7.17 6.74
CA ALA A 7 0.58 -6.70 7.93
C ALA A 7 1.34 -5.38 7.69
N ALA A 8 2.02 -5.25 6.54
CA ALA A 8 2.70 -4.02 6.17
C ALA A 8 1.71 -2.85 6.03
N PHE A 9 0.56 -3.08 5.38
CA PHE A 9 -0.50 -2.09 5.28
C PHE A 9 -0.97 -1.62 6.65
N CYS A 10 -1.31 -2.55 7.56
CA CYS A 10 -1.76 -2.19 8.92
C CYS A 10 -0.71 -1.39 9.68
N ILE A 11 0.57 -1.80 9.63
CA ILE A 11 1.66 -1.08 10.31
C ILE A 11 1.82 0.34 9.74
N ILE A 12 1.72 0.50 8.42
CA ILE A 12 1.81 1.82 7.80
C ILE A 12 0.61 2.68 8.19
N ASP A 13 -0.59 2.11 8.18
CA ASP A 13 -1.83 2.82 8.53
C ASP A 13 -1.78 3.35 9.97
N ASP A 14 -1.40 2.49 10.92
CA ASP A 14 -1.21 2.86 12.33
C ASP A 14 -0.12 3.93 12.48
N ALA A 15 0.99 3.81 11.74
CA ALA A 15 2.07 4.78 11.78
C ALA A 15 1.64 6.16 11.24
N LEU A 16 0.89 6.20 10.13
CA LEU A 16 0.34 7.43 9.57
C LEU A 16 -0.64 8.08 10.55
N GLN A 17 -1.50 7.28 11.20
CA GLN A 17 -2.41 7.78 12.22
C GLN A 17 -1.65 8.36 13.42
N ALA A 18 -0.61 7.68 13.91
CA ALA A 18 0.23 8.15 15.01
C ALA A 18 0.99 9.44 14.67
N LEU A 19 1.35 9.64 13.40
CA LEU A 19 1.97 10.86 12.89
C LEU A 19 0.96 12.01 12.66
N GLY A 20 -0.33 11.78 12.88
CA GLY A 20 -1.39 12.75 12.61
C GLY A 20 -1.60 13.01 11.13
N TYR A 21 -1.13 12.12 10.25
CA TYR A 21 -1.39 12.20 8.82
C TYR A 21 -2.88 12.00 8.58
N LYS A 22 -3.46 12.86 7.74
CA LYS A 22 -4.83 12.74 7.27
C LYS A 22 -4.77 12.63 5.76
N ASP A 23 -5.43 11.61 5.23
CA ASP A 23 -5.60 11.50 3.79
C ASP A 23 -6.30 12.73 3.24
N ASP A 24 -5.87 13.14 2.06
CA ASP A 24 -6.53 14.22 1.33
C ASP A 24 -7.96 13.77 1.00
N PRO A 25 -9.00 14.55 1.34
CA PRO A 25 -10.39 14.20 1.02
C PRO A 25 -10.66 13.99 -0.48
N GLN A 26 -9.83 14.54 -1.37
CA GLN A 26 -9.91 14.35 -2.81
C GLN A 26 -9.14 13.11 -3.29
N ALA A 27 -8.26 12.53 -2.46
CA ALA A 27 -7.57 11.31 -2.79
C ALA A 27 -8.55 10.13 -2.81
N LYS A 28 -8.60 9.42 -3.94
CA LYS A 28 -9.41 8.20 -4.09
C LYS A 28 -8.77 6.97 -3.45
N THR A 29 -7.59 7.12 -2.85
CA THR A 29 -6.78 6.02 -2.35
C THR A 29 -5.98 6.54 -1.15
N PRO A 30 -6.11 5.93 0.05
CA PRO A 30 -5.30 6.27 1.21
C PRO A 30 -3.80 6.13 0.94
N ALA A 31 -3.03 7.01 1.58
CA ALA A 31 -1.58 7.02 1.53
C ALA A 31 -0.99 5.70 2.05
N SER A 32 -1.62 5.03 3.02
CA SER A 32 -1.19 3.72 3.52
C SER A 32 -1.18 2.67 2.41
N ALA A 33 -2.17 2.66 1.52
CA ALA A 33 -2.21 1.77 0.36
C ALA A 33 -1.10 2.10 -0.66
N ILE A 34 -0.89 3.39 -0.95
CA ILE A 34 0.17 3.85 -1.88
C ILE A 34 1.56 3.45 -1.36
N LEU A 35 1.83 3.71 -0.07
CA LEU A 35 3.09 3.37 0.58
C LEU A 35 3.31 1.85 0.62
N THR A 36 2.25 1.07 0.87
CA THR A 36 2.34 -0.40 0.83
C THR A 36 2.74 -0.90 -0.56
N LEU A 37 2.16 -0.33 -1.62
CA LEU A 37 2.53 -0.66 -3.01
C LEU A 37 3.98 -0.28 -3.33
N ALA A 38 4.45 0.86 -2.84
CA ALA A 38 5.83 1.30 -3.03
C ALA A 38 6.82 0.35 -2.34
N ILE A 39 6.54 -0.09 -1.11
CA ILE A 39 7.36 -1.07 -0.39
C ILE A 39 7.35 -2.41 -1.11
N LEU A 40 6.17 -2.88 -1.55
CA LEU A 40 6.05 -4.12 -2.31
C LEU A 40 6.87 -4.07 -3.61
N ALA A 41 6.82 -2.94 -4.33
CA ALA A 41 7.61 -2.73 -5.53
C ALA A 41 9.11 -2.80 -5.22
N ALA A 42 9.56 -2.12 -4.17
CA ALA A 42 10.97 -2.06 -3.77
C ALA A 42 11.51 -3.43 -3.34
N MET A 43 10.75 -4.18 -2.53
CA MET A 43 11.21 -5.44 -1.95
C MET A 43 11.12 -6.62 -2.91
N GLU A 44 10.01 -6.76 -3.63
CA GLU A 44 9.67 -8.01 -4.32
C GLU A 44 9.76 -7.90 -5.85
N LEU A 45 9.81 -6.67 -6.39
CA LEU A 45 9.64 -6.43 -7.84
C LEU A 45 10.74 -5.54 -8.44
N GLY A 46 11.83 -5.33 -7.70
CA GLY A 46 12.99 -4.55 -8.14
C GLY A 46 12.66 -3.10 -8.46
N GLY A 47 11.77 -2.49 -7.67
CA GLY A 47 11.30 -1.10 -7.84
C GLY A 47 10.22 -0.91 -8.92
N LYS A 48 9.70 -1.99 -9.52
CA LYS A 48 8.73 -1.90 -10.62
C LYS A 48 7.30 -1.72 -10.10
N HIS A 49 6.92 -0.46 -9.85
CA HIS A 49 5.58 -0.08 -9.37
C HIS A 49 4.43 -0.64 -10.22
N ASN A 50 4.57 -0.66 -11.55
CA ASN A 50 3.53 -1.21 -12.44
C ASN A 50 3.26 -2.70 -12.14
N LYS A 51 4.30 -3.47 -11.84
CA LYS A 51 4.15 -4.89 -11.47
C LYS A 51 3.52 -5.04 -10.09
N ALA A 52 3.82 -4.13 -9.16
CA ALA A 52 3.21 -4.15 -7.82
C ALA A 52 1.72 -3.87 -7.91
N LEU A 53 1.32 -2.95 -8.80
CA LEU A 53 -0.08 -2.65 -9.06
C LEU A 53 -0.81 -3.83 -9.71
N VAL A 54 -0.20 -4.54 -10.67
CA VAL A 54 -0.78 -5.75 -11.26
C VAL A 54 -0.96 -6.83 -10.18
N LEU A 55 0.07 -7.09 -9.38
CA LEU A 55 0.01 -8.07 -8.30
C LEU A 55 -1.06 -7.72 -7.26
N ALA A 56 -1.19 -6.44 -6.89
CA ALA A 56 -2.23 -6.00 -5.96
C ALA A 56 -3.64 -6.21 -6.54
N LYS A 57 -3.85 -5.98 -7.84
CA LYS A 57 -5.11 -6.29 -8.53
C LYS A 57 -5.41 -7.78 -8.54
N ASP A 58 -4.42 -8.62 -8.84
CA ASP A 58 -4.58 -10.08 -8.85
C ASP A 58 -4.96 -10.61 -7.46
N LEU A 59 -4.41 -9.99 -6.41
CA LEU A 59 -4.71 -10.27 -5.01
C LEU A 59 -5.98 -9.57 -4.50
N ARG A 60 -6.67 -8.77 -5.33
CA ARG A 60 -7.86 -7.97 -4.98
C ARG A 60 -7.63 -7.03 -3.78
N LEU A 61 -6.44 -6.46 -3.71
CA LEU A 61 -6.06 -5.47 -2.71
C LEU A 61 -6.31 -4.05 -3.24
N PHE A 62 -6.76 -3.16 -2.34
CA PHE A 62 -6.89 -1.72 -2.60
C PHE A 62 -7.81 -1.34 -3.78
N THR A 63 -8.78 -2.21 -4.10
CA THR A 63 -9.86 -1.91 -5.05
C THR A 63 -10.94 -1.04 -4.37
N TYR A 64 -11.28 0.09 -4.99
CA TYR A 64 -12.40 0.97 -4.63
C TYR A 64 -13.51 0.83 -5.68
#